data_AF-A0A2V8ZCQ3-F1
#
_entry.id   AF-A0A2V8ZCQ3-F1
#
_cell.length_a   1.000
_cell.length_b   1.000
_cell.length_c   1.000
_cell.angle_alpha   90.00
_cell.angle_beta   90.00
_cell.angle_gamma   90.00
#
_symmetry.space_group_name_H-M   'P 1'
#
loop_
_entity.id
_entity.type
_entity.pdbx_description
1 polymer ?
#
loop_
_entity_poly.entity_id
_entity_poly.type
_entity_poly.pdbx_seq_one_letter_code
_entity_poly.pdbx_strand_id
1 'polypeptide(L)'
;MANQAALMGRSSIVFSGTVSQLAATSFADVPKSAQTIVVRVDSIVKKPAAVSLKKGDSVTVKVKDTSAFQEGQQATFYTDGWIFGSGVAVIEVGHVLGEAAPAARAQEKPQGPEQISDQELRERMNASDFVVVGRVTDVHKWNPPKAKSGAPLHVTEHEPDWHEAVVQVESVLKGGQVKGKKVVVRFPNRNDVAWANSPKFTKNQRGIFCLNRDKATGAPYTELGGKQVNVYTCLGHGDALPISEEARVRALLKNQ
;
A
#
# COMPACT_ATOMS: atom_id res chain seq x y z
N MET A 1 -18.92 29.43 -10.01
CA MET A 1 -19.01 27.96 -10.14
C MET A 1 -18.60 27.57 -11.55
N ALA A 2 -17.47 26.89 -11.71
CA ALA A 2 -17.03 26.45 -13.04
C ALA A 2 -17.96 25.34 -13.55
N ASN A 3 -18.36 25.41 -14.82
CA ASN A 3 -19.17 24.39 -15.47
C ASN A 3 -18.38 23.06 -15.49
N GLN A 4 -18.93 21.99 -14.88
CA GLN A 4 -18.27 20.67 -14.78
C GLN A 4 -17.82 20.14 -16.14
N ALA A 5 -18.61 20.37 -17.20
CA ALA A 5 -18.25 19.97 -18.56
C ALA A 5 -16.98 20.68 -19.06
N ALA A 6 -16.79 21.95 -18.69
CA ALA A 6 -15.60 22.72 -19.04
C ALA A 6 -14.35 22.25 -18.26
N LEU A 7 -14.53 21.82 -17.00
CA LEU A 7 -13.43 21.21 -16.22
C LEU A 7 -13.04 19.84 -16.79
N MET A 8 -14.01 18.99 -17.11
CA MET A 8 -13.78 17.67 -17.70
C MET A 8 -13.00 17.72 -19.03
N GLY A 9 -13.27 18.73 -19.85
CA GLY A 9 -12.55 18.96 -21.11
C GLY A 9 -11.11 19.44 -20.94
N ARG A 10 -10.80 20.13 -19.83
CA ARG A 10 -9.49 20.72 -19.56
C ARG A 10 -8.58 19.86 -18.69
N SER A 11 -9.14 18.88 -17.98
CA SER A 11 -8.39 18.01 -17.08
C SER A 11 -7.94 16.73 -17.76
N SER A 12 -6.65 16.41 -17.61
CA SER A 12 -6.09 15.13 -18.03
C SER A 12 -6.41 13.99 -17.05
N ILE A 13 -6.60 14.29 -15.75
CA ILE A 13 -6.93 13.32 -14.71
C ILE A 13 -8.15 13.83 -13.91
N VAL A 14 -9.12 12.95 -13.68
CA VAL A 14 -10.33 13.24 -12.88
C VAL A 14 -10.61 12.06 -11.97
N PHE A 15 -10.76 12.36 -10.67
CA PHE A 15 -11.03 11.35 -9.65
C PHE A 15 -11.84 11.95 -8.50
N SER A 16 -12.59 11.12 -7.81
CA SER A 16 -13.24 11.47 -6.55
C SER A 16 -12.42 10.91 -5.39
N GLY A 17 -12.28 11.69 -4.32
CA GLY A 17 -11.48 11.30 -3.19
C GLY A 17 -11.81 12.07 -1.92
N THR A 18 -11.27 11.56 -0.82
CA THR A 18 -11.41 12.12 0.52
C THR A 18 -10.10 12.81 0.92
N VAL A 19 -10.18 14.08 1.32
CA VAL A 19 -9.03 14.84 1.82
C VAL A 19 -8.56 14.20 3.13
N SER A 20 -7.35 13.66 3.14
CA SER A 20 -6.80 13.02 4.33
C SER A 20 -5.94 13.97 5.17
N GLN A 21 -5.21 14.88 4.53
CA GLN A 21 -4.33 15.83 5.22
C GLN A 21 -4.24 17.15 4.47
N LEU A 22 -4.23 18.25 5.21
CA LEU A 22 -3.98 19.59 4.70
C LEU A 22 -2.50 19.98 4.82
N ALA A 23 -2.05 20.88 3.95
CA ALA A 23 -0.67 21.36 3.90
C ALA A 23 0.38 20.24 3.89
N ALA A 24 0.09 19.11 3.26
CA ALA A 24 0.88 17.88 3.29
C ALA A 24 1.07 17.30 1.88
N THR A 25 2.04 16.39 1.74
CA THR A 25 2.34 15.68 0.49
C THR A 25 2.42 14.19 0.77
N SER A 26 1.88 13.38 -0.14
CA SER A 26 2.08 11.93 -0.20
C SER A 26 3.24 11.56 -1.12
N PHE A 27 3.84 12.53 -1.83
CA PHE A 27 4.94 12.32 -2.74
C PHE A 27 6.13 13.22 -2.36
N ALA A 28 7.27 12.61 -2.06
CA ALA A 28 8.46 13.30 -1.54
C ALA A 28 9.08 14.29 -2.52
N ASP A 29 8.94 14.06 -3.83
CA ASP A 29 9.44 14.95 -4.89
C ASP A 29 8.60 16.23 -5.02
N VAL A 30 7.51 16.36 -4.25
CA VAL A 30 6.70 17.58 -4.17
C VAL A 30 7.07 18.38 -2.92
N PRO A 31 7.50 19.64 -3.07
CA PRO A 31 7.70 20.53 -1.94
C PRO A 31 6.38 20.73 -1.16
N LYS A 32 6.41 20.39 0.13
CA LYS A 32 5.30 20.66 1.05
C LYS A 32 5.02 22.16 1.09
N SER A 33 3.75 22.54 0.95
CA SER A 33 3.33 23.94 1.03
C SER A 33 1.93 24.06 1.62
N ALA A 34 1.52 25.29 1.95
CA ALA A 34 0.14 25.58 2.36
C ALA A 34 -0.90 25.30 1.27
N GLN A 35 -0.46 25.00 0.04
CA GLN A 35 -1.31 24.72 -1.12
C GLN A 35 -1.31 23.23 -1.52
N THR A 36 -0.59 22.37 -0.80
CA THR A 36 -0.59 20.93 -1.07
C THR A 36 -1.48 20.21 -0.08
N ILE A 37 -2.33 19.31 -0.58
CA ILE A 37 -3.16 18.43 0.24
C ILE A 37 -2.92 16.97 -0.18
N VAL A 38 -3.18 16.05 0.74
CA VAL A 38 -3.21 14.62 0.45
C VAL A 38 -4.66 14.18 0.31
N VAL A 39 -4.96 13.50 -0.79
CA VAL A 39 -6.29 12.98 -1.08
C VAL A 39 -6.21 11.47 -1.30
N ARG A 40 -7.01 10.70 -0.56
CA ARG A 40 -7.19 9.28 -0.81
C ARG A 40 -8.18 9.11 -1.96
N VAL A 41 -7.79 8.37 -3.00
CA VAL A 41 -8.63 8.14 -4.18
C VAL A 41 -9.73 7.14 -3.86
N ASP A 42 -10.98 7.58 -3.95
CA ASP A 42 -12.15 6.73 -3.73
C ASP A 42 -12.65 6.13 -5.07
N SER A 43 -12.58 6.90 -6.16
CA SER A 43 -12.90 6.43 -7.52
C SER A 43 -12.19 7.24 -8.60
N ILE A 44 -11.95 6.64 -9.78
CA ILE A 44 -11.29 7.29 -10.91
C ILE A 44 -12.31 7.42 -12.04
N VAL A 45 -12.46 8.65 -12.54
CA VAL A 45 -13.38 8.97 -13.64
C VAL A 45 -12.63 9.03 -14.98
N LYS A 46 -11.44 9.64 -14.98
CA LYS A 46 -10.62 9.84 -16.18
C LYS A 46 -9.14 9.79 -15.80
N LYS A 47 -8.33 9.03 -16.54
CA LYS A 47 -6.86 9.11 -16.47
C LYS A 47 -6.24 8.59 -17.76
N PRO A 48 -5.03 9.05 -18.14
CA PRO A 48 -4.25 8.41 -19.18
C PRO A 48 -3.89 6.97 -18.79
N ALA A 49 -3.78 6.06 -19.78
CA ALA A 49 -3.42 4.66 -19.54
C ALA A 49 -2.04 4.51 -18.87
N ALA A 50 -1.10 5.41 -19.20
CA ALA A 50 0.26 5.43 -18.66
C ALA A 50 0.34 5.86 -17.17
N VAL A 51 -0.73 6.41 -16.58
CA VAL A 51 -0.74 6.85 -15.18
C VAL A 51 -1.15 5.69 -14.27
N SER A 52 -0.24 5.25 -13.42
CA SER A 52 -0.43 4.18 -12.43
C SER A 52 -1.18 4.64 -11.17
N LEU A 53 -2.33 5.30 -11.35
CA LEU A 53 -3.23 5.70 -10.28
C LEU A 53 -4.38 4.71 -10.13
N LYS A 54 -4.67 4.26 -8.91
CA LYS A 54 -5.79 3.35 -8.58
C LYS A 54 -6.55 3.81 -7.33
N LYS A 55 -7.73 3.23 -7.13
CA LYS A 55 -8.51 3.40 -5.90
C LYS A 55 -7.68 2.99 -4.68
N GLY A 56 -7.78 3.77 -3.60
CA GLY A 56 -7.02 3.60 -2.36
C GLY A 56 -5.67 4.32 -2.34
N ASP A 57 -5.16 4.78 -3.48
CA ASP A 57 -3.90 5.52 -3.51
C ASP A 57 -4.03 6.90 -2.86
N SER A 58 -2.95 7.38 -2.26
CA SER A 58 -2.83 8.74 -1.74
C SER A 58 -2.15 9.64 -2.76
N VAL A 59 -2.86 10.64 -3.25
CA VAL A 59 -2.40 11.58 -4.27
C VAL A 59 -2.08 12.92 -3.63
N THR A 60 -0.96 13.52 -4.04
CA THR A 60 -0.65 14.90 -3.69
C THR A 60 -1.34 15.82 -4.67
N VAL A 61 -2.25 16.65 -4.18
CA VAL A 61 -2.96 17.64 -4.99
C VAL A 61 -2.46 19.02 -4.60
N LYS A 62 -1.91 19.76 -5.56
CA LYS A 62 -1.67 21.20 -5.40
C LYS A 62 -2.96 21.94 -5.73
N VAL A 63 -3.64 22.45 -4.71
CA VAL A 63 -4.91 23.18 -4.83
C VAL A 63 -4.69 24.68 -4.91
N LYS A 64 -5.65 25.39 -5.51
CA LYS A 64 -5.63 26.85 -5.63
C LYS A 64 -5.97 27.52 -4.30
N ASP A 65 -6.93 26.95 -3.59
CA ASP A 65 -7.45 27.46 -2.33
C ASP A 65 -7.65 26.31 -1.34
N THR A 66 -6.79 26.23 -0.32
CA THR A 66 -6.90 25.22 0.73
C THR A 66 -8.03 25.50 1.71
N SER A 67 -8.54 26.74 1.79
CA SER A 67 -9.64 27.07 2.71
C SER A 67 -10.97 26.45 2.29
N ALA A 68 -11.08 25.99 1.04
CA ALA A 68 -12.23 25.25 0.53
C ALA A 68 -12.29 23.79 1.04
N PHE A 69 -11.25 23.29 1.72
CA PHE A 69 -11.13 21.89 2.11
C PHE A 69 -10.93 21.72 3.61
N GLN A 70 -11.45 20.61 4.12
CA GLN A 70 -11.25 20.13 5.50
C GLN A 70 -10.81 18.66 5.45
N GLU A 71 -10.12 18.18 6.48
CA GLU A 71 -9.84 16.75 6.59
C GLU A 71 -11.15 15.96 6.69
N GLY A 72 -11.23 14.83 5.98
CA GLY A 72 -12.44 14.04 5.80
C GLY A 72 -13.40 14.57 4.72
N GLN A 73 -13.16 15.75 4.14
CA GLN A 73 -14.01 16.30 3.09
C GLN A 73 -13.90 15.47 1.80
N GLN A 74 -15.04 15.10 1.23
CA GLN A 74 -15.10 14.48 -0.08
C GLN A 74 -15.21 15.54 -1.18
N ALA A 75 -14.46 15.33 -2.27
CA ALA A 75 -14.58 16.14 -3.45
C ALA A 75 -14.22 15.35 -4.72
N THR A 76 -14.76 15.79 -5.84
CA THR A 76 -14.28 15.39 -7.17
C THR A 76 -13.25 16.41 -7.64
N PHE A 77 -12.06 15.93 -7.92
CA PHE A 77 -10.92 16.73 -8.34
C PHE A 77 -10.73 16.63 -9.85
N TYR A 78 -10.65 17.79 -10.49
CA TYR A 78 -10.34 17.96 -11.90
C TYR A 78 -8.92 18.48 -11.97
N THR A 79 -7.99 17.67 -12.46
CA THR A 79 -6.57 17.95 -12.30
C THR A 79 -5.78 17.71 -13.57
N ASP A 80 -4.59 18.30 -13.59
CA ASP A 80 -3.56 17.98 -14.55
C ASP A 80 -2.36 17.32 -13.90
N GLY A 81 -1.75 16.41 -14.66
CA GLY A 81 -0.50 15.77 -14.28
C GLY A 81 0.56 16.79 -13.96
N TRP A 82 1.20 16.65 -12.80
CA TRP A 82 2.32 17.51 -12.42
C TRP A 82 3.61 16.72 -12.33
N ILE A 83 3.64 15.69 -11.47
CA ILE A 83 4.82 14.83 -11.28
C ILE A 83 4.34 13.39 -11.23
N PHE A 84 5.00 12.54 -12.03
CA PHE A 84 4.74 11.10 -12.10
C PHE A 84 6.06 10.36 -11.83
N GLY A 85 6.02 9.34 -10.98
CA GLY A 85 7.18 8.54 -10.62
C GLY A 85 6.81 7.39 -9.70
N SER A 86 7.43 7.31 -8.52
CA SER A 86 7.02 6.39 -7.45
C SER A 86 5.66 6.73 -6.83
N GLY A 87 5.17 7.96 -7.07
CA GLY A 87 3.84 8.43 -6.71
C GLY A 87 3.21 9.28 -7.82
N VAL A 88 2.02 9.81 -7.55
CA VAL A 88 1.29 10.70 -8.45
C VAL A 88 1.03 12.03 -7.73
N ALA A 89 1.50 13.12 -8.32
CA ALA A 89 1.14 14.47 -7.94
C ALA A 89 0.46 15.20 -9.09
N VAL A 90 -0.57 15.96 -8.74
CA VAL A 90 -1.42 16.64 -9.71
C VAL A 90 -1.67 18.08 -9.28
N ILE A 91 -1.91 18.95 -10.25
CA ILE A 91 -2.31 20.34 -10.02
C ILE A 91 -3.80 20.46 -10.27
N GLU A 92 -4.48 21.14 -9.36
CA GLU A 92 -5.91 21.39 -9.46
C GLU A 92 -6.26 22.35 -10.59
N VAL A 93 -7.12 21.91 -11.50
CA VAL A 93 -7.82 22.75 -12.48
C VAL A 93 -9.10 23.31 -11.84
N GLY A 94 -9.83 22.45 -11.12
CA GLY A 94 -10.94 22.80 -10.24
C GLY A 94 -11.44 21.61 -9.42
N HIS A 95 -12.46 21.83 -8.60
CA HIS A 95 -13.09 20.80 -7.79
C HIS A 95 -14.60 20.98 -7.70
N VAL A 96 -15.28 19.92 -7.27
CA VAL A 96 -16.69 19.93 -6.87
C VAL A 96 -16.76 19.24 -5.51
N LEU A 97 -17.21 19.96 -4.49
CA LEU A 97 -17.41 19.39 -3.16
C LEU A 97 -18.56 18.37 -3.21
N GLY A 98 -18.35 17.19 -2.61
CA GLY A 98 -19.42 16.25 -2.31
C GLY A 98 -20.19 16.70 -1.08
N GLU A 99 -21.37 16.12 -0.84
CA GLU A 99 -22.08 16.32 0.42
C GLU A 99 -21.13 15.99 1.59
N ALA A 100 -20.99 16.94 2.51
CA ALA A 100 -20.23 16.72 3.72
C ALA A 100 -20.87 15.56 4.47
N ALA A 101 -20.14 14.44 4.63
CA ALA A 101 -20.52 13.47 5.64
C ALA A 101 -20.60 14.23 6.98
N PRO A 102 -21.67 14.08 7.77
CA PRO A 102 -21.80 14.82 9.01
C PRO A 102 -20.55 14.57 9.86
N ALA A 103 -19.95 15.68 10.31
CA ALA A 103 -18.78 15.69 11.17
C ALA A 103 -19.09 14.91 12.46
N ALA A 104 -18.89 13.60 12.41
CA ALA A 104 -18.78 12.80 13.61
C ALA A 104 -17.55 13.33 14.32
N ARG A 105 -17.78 14.04 15.43
CA ARG A 105 -16.77 14.35 16.45
C ARG A 105 -15.81 13.17 16.50
N ALA A 106 -14.61 13.40 15.99
CA ALA A 106 -13.46 12.55 16.25
C ALA A 106 -13.24 12.63 17.76
N GLN A 107 -13.96 11.80 18.51
CA GLN A 107 -13.38 11.23 19.71
C GLN A 107 -12.06 10.64 19.24
N GLU A 108 -10.98 11.22 19.73
CA GLU A 108 -9.64 10.65 19.71
C GLU A 108 -9.72 9.25 20.33
N LYS A 109 -10.16 8.28 19.55
CA LYS A 109 -9.69 6.91 19.69
C LYS A 109 -8.27 6.96 19.18
N PRO A 110 -7.28 6.44 19.94
CA PRO A 110 -5.93 6.32 19.43
C PRO A 110 -6.01 5.64 18.06
N GLN A 111 -5.44 6.26 17.04
CA GLN A 111 -5.38 5.74 15.68
C GLN A 111 -4.71 4.36 15.72
N GLY A 112 -5.54 3.33 15.84
CA GLY A 112 -5.18 1.98 15.41
C GLY A 112 -5.07 1.98 13.89
N PRO A 113 -4.27 1.07 13.31
CA PRO A 113 -4.11 0.99 11.85
C PRO A 113 -5.47 0.91 11.16
N GLU A 114 -5.66 1.70 10.11
CA GLU A 114 -6.86 1.78 9.27
C GLU A 114 -7.35 0.35 8.94
N GLN A 115 -8.51 -0.02 9.46
CA GLN A 115 -8.98 -1.41 9.36
C GLN A 115 -9.35 -1.71 7.90
N ILE A 116 -8.60 -2.62 7.25
CA ILE A 116 -8.86 -3.05 5.88
C ILE A 116 -10.31 -3.52 5.72
N SER A 117 -10.97 -3.10 4.63
CA SER A 117 -12.35 -3.51 4.34
C SER A 117 -12.45 -4.99 4.02
N ASP A 118 -13.62 -5.62 4.22
CA ASP A 118 -13.84 -7.03 3.89
C ASP A 118 -13.60 -7.34 2.41
N GLN A 119 -13.97 -6.41 1.52
CA GLN A 119 -13.79 -6.55 0.08
C GLN A 119 -12.31 -6.52 -0.30
N GLU A 120 -11.55 -5.54 0.21
CA GLU A 120 -10.12 -5.42 -0.05
C GLU A 120 -9.35 -6.62 0.54
N LEU A 121 -9.72 -7.07 1.74
CA LEU A 121 -9.15 -8.26 2.35
C LEU A 121 -9.44 -9.51 1.52
N ARG A 122 -10.65 -9.63 0.97
CA ARG A 122 -11.03 -10.75 0.10
C ARG A 122 -10.22 -10.75 -1.20
N GLU A 123 -10.07 -9.60 -1.84
CA GLU A 123 -9.23 -9.43 -3.03
C GLU A 123 -7.78 -9.79 -2.74
N ARG A 124 -7.25 -9.38 -1.59
CA ARG A 124 -5.89 -9.69 -1.18
C ARG A 124 -5.68 -11.19 -0.97
N MET A 125 -6.56 -11.83 -0.20
CA MET A 125 -6.50 -13.26 0.01
C MET A 125 -6.62 -14.02 -1.31
N ASN A 126 -7.47 -13.58 -2.23
CA ASN A 126 -7.64 -14.17 -3.56
C ASN A 126 -6.36 -14.11 -4.40
N ALA A 127 -5.70 -12.95 -4.44
CA ALA A 127 -4.46 -12.76 -5.18
C ALA A 127 -3.27 -13.55 -4.59
N SER A 128 -3.32 -13.90 -3.30
CA SER A 128 -2.21 -14.54 -2.60
C SER A 128 -2.03 -16.02 -2.93
N ASP A 129 -0.79 -16.48 -3.09
CA ASP A 129 -0.48 -17.90 -3.30
C ASP A 129 -0.82 -18.74 -2.06
N PHE A 130 -0.55 -18.19 -0.87
CA PHE A 130 -0.88 -18.81 0.41
C PHE A 130 -1.44 -17.78 1.40
N VAL A 131 -2.30 -18.23 2.31
CA VAL A 131 -2.67 -17.48 3.52
C VAL A 131 -2.34 -18.38 4.70
N VAL A 132 -1.45 -17.94 5.60
CA VAL A 132 -0.96 -18.75 6.71
C VAL A 132 -1.14 -18.05 8.05
N VAL A 133 -1.35 -18.82 9.10
CA VAL A 133 -1.19 -18.36 10.49
C VAL A 133 0.20 -18.80 10.97
N GLY A 134 0.94 -17.90 11.60
CA GLY A 134 2.28 -18.22 12.06
C GLY A 134 2.86 -17.23 13.05
N ARG A 135 4.11 -17.49 13.44
CA ARG A 135 4.91 -16.63 14.30
C ARG A 135 6.23 -16.27 13.63
N VAL A 136 6.57 -14.99 13.63
CA VAL A 136 7.88 -14.49 13.22
C VAL A 136 8.91 -14.92 14.26
N THR A 137 9.87 -15.75 13.85
CA THR A 137 10.93 -16.28 14.71
C THR A 137 12.24 -15.51 14.60
N ASP A 138 12.45 -14.83 13.48
CA ASP A 138 13.64 -14.02 13.23
C ASP A 138 13.33 -12.91 12.22
N VAL A 139 14.02 -11.77 12.34
CA VAL A 139 13.94 -10.63 11.42
C VAL A 139 15.34 -10.06 11.25
N HIS A 140 15.79 -9.91 10.01
CA HIS A 140 17.10 -9.33 9.71
C HIS A 140 17.09 -8.62 8.35
N LYS A 141 18.06 -7.72 8.15
CA LYS A 141 18.27 -7.08 6.86
C LYS A 141 18.67 -8.12 5.81
N TRP A 142 18.03 -8.09 4.66
CA TRP A 142 18.38 -8.98 3.56
C TRP A 142 19.59 -8.44 2.81
N ASN A 143 20.57 -9.32 2.60
CA ASN A 143 21.71 -9.04 1.73
C ASN A 143 21.48 -9.76 0.39
N PRO A 144 21.30 -9.03 -0.73
CA PRO A 144 21.08 -9.66 -2.01
C PRO A 144 22.30 -10.50 -2.41
N PRO A 145 22.10 -11.70 -3.01
CA PRO A 145 23.20 -12.50 -3.50
C PRO A 145 23.97 -11.69 -4.57
N LYS A 146 25.31 -11.70 -4.47
CA LYS A 146 26.17 -11.03 -5.46
C LYS A 146 25.83 -11.56 -6.86
N ALA A 147 25.59 -10.65 -7.80
CA ALA A 147 25.31 -11.03 -9.19
C ALA A 147 26.43 -11.96 -9.71
N LYS A 148 26.06 -13.08 -10.34
CA LYS A 148 26.99 -14.11 -10.83
C LYS A 148 27.86 -13.66 -12.01
N SER A 149 27.63 -12.47 -12.52
CA SER A 149 28.41 -11.84 -13.58
C SER A 149 28.76 -10.44 -13.09
N GLY A 150 30.05 -10.08 -13.05
CA GLY A 150 30.57 -8.79 -12.56
C GLY A 150 30.12 -7.54 -13.31
N ALA A 151 28.90 -7.53 -13.85
CA ALA A 151 28.18 -6.31 -14.17
C ALA A 151 27.92 -5.55 -12.86
N PRO A 152 28.24 -4.26 -12.78
CA PRO A 152 27.86 -3.46 -11.64
C PRO A 152 26.34 -3.58 -11.47
N LEU A 153 25.90 -4.01 -10.28
CA LEU A 153 24.53 -3.73 -9.86
C LEU A 153 24.41 -2.22 -9.97
N HIS A 154 23.55 -1.72 -10.86
CA HIS A 154 23.16 -0.32 -10.83
C HIS A 154 22.49 -0.10 -9.48
N VAL A 155 23.27 0.31 -8.49
CA VAL A 155 22.77 0.81 -7.22
C VAL A 155 22.12 2.15 -7.55
N THR A 156 20.87 2.09 -7.98
CA THR A 156 20.02 3.27 -8.03
C THR A 156 19.70 3.65 -6.59
N GLU A 157 19.69 4.95 -6.30
CA GLU A 157 19.39 5.59 -5.02
C GLU A 157 18.04 5.15 -4.35
N HIS A 158 17.25 4.33 -5.04
CA HIS A 158 15.98 3.75 -4.60
C HIS A 158 16.03 2.25 -4.27
N GLU A 159 17.21 1.65 -3.99
CA GLU A 159 17.25 0.25 -3.53
C GLU A 159 16.39 0.07 -2.25
N PRO A 160 15.35 -0.79 -2.27
CA PRO A 160 14.51 -0.96 -1.10
C PRO A 160 15.35 -1.59 0.01
N ASP A 161 15.25 -1.06 1.23
CA ASP A 161 15.88 -1.64 2.43
C ASP A 161 15.16 -2.95 2.81
N TRP A 162 15.35 -3.97 1.98
CA TRP A 162 14.71 -5.27 2.10
C TRP A 162 15.15 -5.97 3.37
N HIS A 163 14.17 -6.53 4.07
CA HIS A 163 14.36 -7.35 5.24
C HIS A 163 13.71 -8.69 5.03
N GLU A 164 14.26 -9.71 5.66
CA GLU A 164 13.71 -11.05 5.72
C GLU A 164 13.14 -11.30 7.11
N ALA A 165 11.92 -11.84 7.14
CA ALA A 165 11.31 -12.40 8.33
C ALA A 165 11.17 -13.92 8.16
N VAL A 166 11.62 -14.69 9.15
CA VAL A 166 11.42 -16.14 9.18
C VAL A 166 10.13 -16.45 9.92
N VAL A 167 9.09 -16.85 9.19
CA VAL A 167 7.78 -17.19 9.77
C VAL A 167 7.69 -18.70 9.98
N GLN A 168 7.54 -19.10 11.24
CA GLN A 168 7.15 -20.45 11.63
C GLN A 168 5.65 -20.62 11.39
N VAL A 169 5.28 -21.46 10.43
CA VAL A 169 3.89 -21.71 10.05
C VAL A 169 3.24 -22.62 11.09
N GLU A 170 2.12 -22.18 11.64
CA GLU A 170 1.28 -22.90 12.60
C GLU A 170 0.10 -23.58 11.87
N SER A 171 -0.54 -22.86 10.95
CA SER A 171 -1.61 -23.41 10.10
C SER A 171 -1.65 -22.73 8.74
N VAL A 172 -2.19 -23.43 7.74
CA VAL A 172 -2.44 -22.89 6.40
C VAL A 172 -3.94 -22.72 6.23
N LEU A 173 -4.39 -21.52 5.88
CA LEU A 173 -5.79 -21.17 5.64
C LEU A 173 -6.16 -21.23 4.15
N LYS A 174 -5.22 -20.87 3.27
CA LYS A 174 -5.35 -20.92 1.80
C LYS A 174 -4.03 -21.37 1.18
N GLY A 175 -4.12 -22.06 0.05
CA GLY A 175 -2.99 -22.67 -0.64
C GLY A 175 -2.73 -24.07 -0.08
N GLY A 176 -2.09 -24.93 -0.88
CA GLY A 176 -1.72 -26.28 -0.43
C GLY A 176 -0.70 -26.26 0.72
N GLN A 177 -0.04 -27.38 0.98
CA GLN A 177 1.02 -27.39 1.99
C GLN A 177 2.21 -26.52 1.54
N VAL A 178 2.63 -25.60 2.40
CA VAL A 178 3.94 -24.93 2.27
C VAL A 178 5.05 -25.98 2.45
N LYS A 179 6.13 -25.87 1.66
CA LYS A 179 7.28 -26.79 1.77
C LYS A 179 8.03 -26.50 3.07
N GLY A 180 7.88 -27.38 4.07
CA GLY A 180 8.49 -27.26 5.38
C GLY A 180 7.62 -26.49 6.38
N LYS A 181 8.11 -26.34 7.62
CA LYS A 181 7.38 -25.62 8.68
C LYS A 181 7.74 -24.13 8.80
N LYS A 182 8.76 -23.67 8.06
CA LYS A 182 9.23 -22.29 8.06
C LYS A 182 9.22 -21.75 6.65
N VAL A 183 8.82 -20.49 6.52
CA VAL A 183 8.86 -19.74 5.26
C VAL A 183 9.64 -18.44 5.49
N VAL A 184 10.31 -17.95 4.46
CA VAL A 184 10.98 -16.66 4.49
C VAL A 184 10.10 -15.65 3.77
N VAL A 185 9.82 -14.54 4.44
CA VAL A 185 9.02 -13.43 3.92
C VAL A 185 9.90 -12.22 3.77
N ARG A 186 10.04 -11.70 2.55
CA ARG A 186 10.70 -10.43 2.27
C ARG A 186 9.70 -9.28 2.33
N PHE A 187 10.13 -8.22 2.99
CA PHE A 187 9.37 -7.00 3.14
C PHE A 187 10.32 -5.80 3.14
N PRO A 188 9.89 -4.64 2.63
CA PRO A 188 10.64 -3.39 2.74
C PRO A 188 10.56 -2.87 4.18
N ASN A 189 11.71 -2.53 4.79
CA ASN A 189 11.72 -1.93 6.13
C ASN A 189 11.69 -0.38 6.09
N ARG A 190 11.94 0.23 4.93
CA ARG A 190 11.84 1.68 4.75
C ARG A 190 10.37 2.14 4.77
N ASN A 191 10.12 3.33 5.31
CA ASN A 191 8.81 4.00 5.30
C ASN A 191 8.62 4.89 4.05
N ASP A 192 9.18 4.47 2.92
CA ASP A 192 8.97 5.16 1.64
C ASP A 192 7.50 5.02 1.20
N VAL A 193 7.00 5.95 0.39
CA VAL A 193 5.58 6.06 -0.01
C VAL A 193 5.03 4.76 -0.60
N ALA A 194 5.83 4.07 -1.41
CA ALA A 194 5.46 2.78 -2.01
C ALA A 194 5.29 1.63 -0.98
N TRP A 195 5.83 1.81 0.23
CA TRP A 195 6.00 0.76 1.25
C TRP A 195 5.50 1.19 2.64
N ALA A 196 4.89 2.37 2.76
CA ALA A 196 4.39 2.94 4.01
C ALA A 196 3.35 2.02 4.68
N ASN A 197 2.52 1.37 3.86
CA ASN A 197 1.51 0.42 4.31
C ASN A 197 1.96 -1.05 4.22
N SER A 198 3.22 -1.31 3.87
CA SER A 198 3.77 -2.66 3.89
C SER A 198 3.94 -3.12 5.33
N PRO A 199 3.62 -4.38 5.64
CA PRO A 199 3.90 -4.94 6.96
C PRO A 199 5.36 -4.75 7.37
N LYS A 200 5.58 -4.28 8.60
CA LYS A 200 6.89 -4.28 9.25
C LYS A 200 6.87 -5.36 10.32
N PHE A 201 7.65 -6.41 10.12
CA PHE A 201 7.63 -7.55 11.03
C PHE A 201 8.54 -7.35 12.21
N THR A 202 8.10 -7.83 13.38
CA THR A 202 8.92 -7.88 14.59
C THR A 202 9.07 -9.32 15.07
N LYS A 203 10.21 -9.63 15.68
CA LYS A 203 10.45 -10.95 16.26
C LYS A 203 9.37 -11.27 17.31
N ASN A 204 8.91 -12.51 17.34
CA ASN A 204 7.80 -13.04 18.13
C ASN A 204 6.41 -12.54 17.73
N GLN A 205 6.26 -11.70 16.72
CA GLN A 205 4.97 -11.32 16.18
C GLN A 205 4.21 -12.57 15.71
N ARG A 206 2.99 -12.74 16.19
CA ARG A 206 2.08 -13.79 15.75
C ARG A 206 0.93 -13.16 14.97
N GLY A 207 0.58 -13.74 13.84
CA GLY A 207 -0.44 -13.15 12.96
C GLY A 207 -0.81 -14.05 11.79
N ILE A 208 -1.57 -13.44 10.88
CA ILE A 208 -2.01 -14.02 9.62
C ILE A 208 -1.24 -13.33 8.50
N PHE A 209 -0.70 -14.09 7.56
CA PHE A 209 0.14 -13.59 6.49
C PHE A 209 -0.36 -14.06 5.13
N CYS A 210 -0.65 -13.12 4.25
CA CYS A 210 -0.97 -13.31 2.84
C CYS A 210 0.35 -13.32 2.06
N LEU A 211 0.74 -14.49 1.56
CA LEU A 211 2.05 -14.76 0.99
C LEU A 211 1.95 -14.87 -0.53
N ASN A 212 2.77 -14.09 -1.23
CA ASN A 212 2.99 -14.19 -2.66
C ASN A 212 4.41 -14.72 -2.91
N ARG A 213 4.61 -15.62 -3.87
CA ARG A 213 5.97 -16.06 -4.24
C ARG A 213 6.78 -14.85 -4.70
N ASP A 214 8.03 -14.79 -4.25
CA ASP A 214 8.86 -13.63 -4.52
C ASP A 214 9.19 -13.51 -6.02
N LYS A 215 8.62 -12.46 -6.61
CA LYS A 215 8.96 -11.94 -7.94
C LYS A 215 9.54 -10.53 -7.86
N ALA A 216 9.51 -9.91 -6.68
CA ALA A 216 9.84 -8.51 -6.47
C ALA A 216 11.35 -8.28 -6.34
N THR A 217 12.06 -9.23 -5.73
CA THR A 217 13.52 -9.13 -5.54
C THR A 217 14.33 -9.87 -6.60
N GLY A 218 13.67 -10.67 -7.44
CA GLY A 218 14.33 -11.55 -8.41
C GLY A 218 15.06 -12.76 -7.80
N ALA A 219 14.97 -12.98 -6.48
CA ALA A 219 15.62 -14.08 -5.78
C ALA A 219 14.60 -15.03 -5.10
N PRO A 220 13.85 -15.87 -5.85
CA PRO A 220 12.74 -16.66 -5.31
C PRO A 220 13.10 -17.74 -4.27
N TYR A 221 14.40 -17.89 -3.98
CA TYR A 221 14.92 -18.85 -3.01
C TYR A 221 15.97 -18.19 -2.11
N THR A 222 16.10 -18.72 -0.89
CA THR A 222 17.18 -18.38 0.04
C THR A 222 17.61 -19.64 0.82
N GLU A 223 18.73 -19.57 1.52
CA GLU A 223 19.18 -20.64 2.41
C GLU A 223 18.71 -20.37 3.84
N LEU A 224 18.06 -21.35 4.45
CA LEU A 224 17.66 -21.31 5.85
C LEU A 224 18.06 -22.62 6.53
N GLY A 225 19.02 -22.56 7.45
CA GLY A 225 19.52 -23.75 8.15
C GLY A 225 20.13 -24.81 7.22
N GLY A 226 20.88 -24.37 6.20
CA GLY A 226 21.55 -25.24 5.23
C GLY A 226 20.61 -25.90 4.19
N LYS A 227 19.36 -25.45 4.10
CA LYS A 227 18.39 -25.91 3.10
C LYS A 227 17.87 -24.75 2.28
N GLN A 228 17.71 -24.99 0.98
CA GLN A 228 17.06 -24.03 0.09
C GLN A 228 15.55 -24.00 0.38
N VAL A 229 15.02 -22.81 0.63
CA VAL A 229 13.60 -22.56 0.92
C VAL A 229 13.02 -21.53 -0.05
N ASN A 230 11.72 -21.63 -0.33
CA ASN A 230 11.01 -20.63 -1.10
C ASN A 230 10.93 -19.31 -0.32
N VAL A 231 11.08 -18.22 -1.04
CA VAL A 231 10.87 -16.87 -0.52
C VAL A 231 9.50 -16.37 -0.97
N TYR A 232 8.81 -15.72 -0.05
CA TYR A 232 7.54 -15.05 -0.27
C TYR A 232 7.67 -13.56 0.04
N THR A 233 6.66 -12.78 -0.33
CA THR A 233 6.60 -11.35 -0.06
C THR A 233 5.24 -10.96 0.53
N CYS A 234 5.28 -10.02 1.47
CA CYS A 234 4.13 -9.27 1.98
C CYS A 234 4.42 -7.80 1.73
N LEU A 235 3.71 -7.18 0.79
CA LEU A 235 4.09 -5.89 0.21
C LEU A 235 3.03 -4.82 0.40
N GLY A 236 1.77 -5.23 0.52
CA GLY A 236 0.67 -4.29 0.56
C GLY A 236 -0.09 -4.31 1.88
N HIS A 237 -0.90 -3.27 2.05
CA HIS A 237 -1.83 -3.15 3.16
C HIS A 237 -2.72 -4.41 3.28
N GLY A 238 -2.85 -4.93 4.50
CA GLY A 238 -3.59 -6.17 4.77
C GLY A 238 -2.90 -7.48 4.40
N ASP A 239 -1.65 -7.45 3.92
CA ASP A 239 -0.86 -8.68 3.72
C ASP A 239 -0.44 -9.32 5.05
N ALA A 240 -0.43 -8.55 6.13
CA ALA A 240 -0.27 -9.07 7.48
C ALA A 240 -1.36 -8.52 8.40
N LEU A 241 -2.01 -9.41 9.13
CA LEU A 241 -3.06 -9.08 10.08
C LEU A 241 -2.73 -9.63 11.48
N PRO A 242 -3.19 -8.96 12.54
CA PRO A 242 -3.07 -9.50 13.88
C PRO A 242 -3.87 -10.79 14.03
N ILE A 243 -3.45 -11.66 14.94
CA ILE A 243 -4.09 -12.97 15.17
C ILE A 243 -5.57 -12.85 15.60
N SER A 244 -5.98 -11.71 16.15
CA SER A 244 -7.38 -11.42 16.49
C SER A 244 -8.33 -11.47 15.28
N GLU A 245 -7.81 -11.25 14.06
CA GLU A 245 -8.60 -11.27 12.82
C GLU A 245 -8.82 -12.69 12.27
N GLU A 246 -8.31 -13.74 12.92
CA GLU A 246 -8.32 -15.10 12.37
C GLU A 246 -9.74 -15.61 12.09
N ALA A 247 -10.68 -15.36 13.01
CA ALA A 247 -12.07 -15.76 12.84
C ALA A 247 -12.71 -15.08 11.62
N ARG A 248 -12.45 -13.77 11.44
CA ARG A 248 -12.92 -12.98 10.29
C ARG A 248 -12.34 -13.50 8.98
N VAL A 249 -11.02 -13.73 8.93
CA VAL A 249 -10.33 -14.28 7.76
C VAL A 249 -10.88 -15.65 7.38
N ARG A 250 -11.07 -16.55 8.35
CA ARG A 250 -11.64 -17.88 8.11
C ARG A 250 -13.06 -17.80 7.56
N ALA A 251 -13.89 -16.88 8.07
CA ALA A 251 -15.25 -16.69 7.56
C ALA A 251 -15.25 -16.18 6.11
N LEU A 252 -14.39 -15.23 5.79
CA LEU A 252 -14.27 -14.69 4.43
C LEU A 252 -13.77 -15.73 3.42
N LEU A 253 -12.84 -16.60 3.80
CA LEU A 253 -12.34 -17.68 2.95
C LEU A 253 -13.35 -18.81 2.69
N LYS A 254 -14.25 -19.07 3.65
CA LYS A 254 -15.33 -20.07 3.48
C LYS A 254 -16.41 -19.62 2.49
N ASN A 255 -16.59 -18.32 2.34
CA ASN A 255 -17.64 -17.71 1.51
C ASN A 255 -17.10 -17.29 0.13
N GLN A 256 -16.11 -18.02 -0.40
CA GLN A 256 -15.50 -17.81 -1.71
C GLN A 256 -15.97 -18.87 -2.70
#